data_AF-A0A8K0CI67-F1
#
_entry.id   AF-A0A8K0CI67-F1
#
_cell.length_a   1.000
_cell.length_b   1.000
_cell.length_c   1.000
_cell.angle_alpha   90.00
_cell.angle_beta   90.00
_cell.angle_gamma   90.00
#
_symmetry.space_group_name_H-M   'P 1'
#
loop_
_entity.id
_entity.type
_entity.pdbx_description
1 polymer ?
#
loop_
_entity_poly.entity_id
_entity_poly.type
_entity_poly.pdbx_seq_one_letter_code
_entity_poly.pdbx_strand_id
1 'polypeptide(L)'
;MQDLRKMAYETAVKNNLRMPDAWVSKEIAGKKWTFVSMKRHPRLSLQNPEACSLSRAIAFNKHNVNTFIDTLNTAMMRNPSFEDGSRVFNLDETGLTTVQSPKRGHALPPAMVFPRVHLKEHMLLRAPRGTIGLANPSGWMNSSLFVSVMEHFIRETCSTKENPTLLNMDNHESHISLDVINLAREDGVTIFTMPFMTFQGASI
;
A
#
# COMPACT_ATOMS: atom_id res chain seq x y z
N MET A 1 -19.59 2.30 -15.15
CA MET A 1 -20.91 1.61 -15.33
C MET A 1 -21.05 0.92 -16.69
N GLN A 2 -20.43 1.41 -17.76
CA GLN A 2 -20.47 0.75 -19.08
C GLN A 2 -19.70 -0.57 -19.07
N ASP A 3 -18.54 -0.63 -18.42
CA ASP A 3 -17.68 -1.82 -18.39
C ASP A 3 -18.34 -2.98 -17.63
N LEU A 4 -18.96 -2.72 -16.47
CA LEU A 4 -19.77 -3.73 -15.75
C LEU A 4 -20.85 -4.34 -16.65
N ARG A 5 -21.47 -3.53 -17.51
CA ARG A 5 -22.54 -3.99 -18.41
C ARG A 5 -21.99 -4.80 -19.59
N LYS A 6 -20.79 -4.48 -20.09
CA LYS A 6 -20.10 -5.28 -21.11
C LYS A 6 -19.64 -6.62 -20.52
N MET A 7 -18.99 -6.61 -19.36
CA MET A 7 -18.55 -7.81 -18.64
C MET A 7 -19.73 -8.75 -18.34
N ALA A 8 -20.88 -8.21 -17.93
CA ALA A 8 -22.08 -8.99 -17.68
C ALA A 8 -22.60 -9.69 -18.95
N TYR A 9 -22.54 -9.02 -20.09
CA TYR A 9 -22.88 -9.61 -21.39
C TYR A 9 -21.88 -10.71 -21.77
N GLU A 10 -20.58 -10.43 -21.75
CA GLU A 10 -19.52 -11.40 -22.08
C GLU A 10 -19.58 -12.66 -21.20
N THR A 11 -19.83 -12.48 -19.90
CA THR A 11 -19.98 -13.57 -18.94
C THR A 11 -21.23 -14.41 -19.24
N ALA A 12 -22.33 -13.77 -19.63
CA ALA A 12 -23.56 -14.47 -20.00
C ALA A 12 -23.41 -15.21 -21.33
N VAL A 13 -22.68 -14.66 -22.31
CA VAL A 13 -22.29 -15.36 -23.55
C VAL A 13 -21.44 -16.58 -23.23
N LYS A 14 -20.36 -16.43 -22.44
CA LYS A 14 -19.47 -17.54 -22.07
C LYS A 14 -20.19 -18.67 -21.32
N ASN A 15 -21.17 -18.33 -20.49
CA ASN A 15 -21.95 -19.31 -19.73
C ASN A 15 -23.22 -19.79 -20.47
N ASN A 16 -23.39 -19.46 -21.76
CA ASN A 16 -24.55 -19.81 -22.57
C ASN A 16 -25.90 -19.46 -21.92
N LEU A 17 -25.97 -18.33 -21.22
CA LEU A 17 -27.17 -17.88 -20.54
C LEU A 17 -28.13 -17.17 -21.49
N ARG A 18 -29.44 -17.42 -21.31
CA ARG A 18 -30.47 -16.72 -22.08
C ARG A 18 -30.52 -15.24 -21.70
N MET A 19 -30.44 -14.37 -22.71
CA MET A 19 -30.42 -12.92 -22.55
C MET A 19 -31.50 -12.24 -23.42
N PRO A 20 -31.90 -11.00 -23.10
CA PRO A 20 -32.79 -10.22 -23.95
C PRO A 20 -32.14 -9.87 -25.30
N ASP A 21 -32.92 -9.81 -26.38
CA ASP A 21 -32.42 -9.48 -27.73
C ASP A 21 -31.73 -8.11 -27.79
N ALA A 22 -32.19 -7.17 -26.97
CA ALA A 22 -31.59 -5.85 -26.83
C ALA A 22 -30.15 -5.88 -26.28
N TRP A 23 -29.76 -6.95 -25.56
CA TRP A 23 -28.38 -7.14 -25.09
C TRP A 23 -27.51 -7.70 -26.20
N VAL A 24 -28.05 -8.63 -27.00
CA VAL A 24 -27.35 -9.26 -28.13
C VAL A 24 -27.09 -8.22 -29.23
N SER A 25 -28.11 -7.44 -29.60
CA SER A 25 -28.00 -6.40 -30.64
C SER A 25 -27.00 -5.29 -30.28
N LYS A 26 -26.79 -5.01 -28.99
CA LYS A 26 -25.94 -3.90 -28.52
C LYS A 26 -24.67 -4.38 -27.81
N GLU A 27 -24.49 -5.70 -27.72
CA GLU A 27 -23.42 -6.39 -27.00
C GLU A 27 -23.16 -5.84 -25.59
N ILE A 28 -24.24 -5.47 -24.90
CA ILE A 28 -24.14 -4.82 -23.58
C ILE A 28 -25.40 -5.03 -22.75
N ALA A 29 -25.22 -5.30 -21.46
CA ALA A 29 -26.34 -5.41 -20.53
C ALA A 29 -27.16 -4.11 -20.41
N GLY A 30 -28.45 -4.20 -20.10
CA GLY A 30 -29.33 -3.04 -19.96
C GLY A 30 -29.06 -2.21 -18.70
N LYS A 31 -29.25 -0.89 -18.74
CA LYS A 31 -29.08 0.00 -17.56
C LYS A 31 -29.96 -0.41 -16.37
N LYS A 32 -31.21 -0.83 -16.65
CA LYS A 32 -32.17 -1.31 -15.62
C LYS A 32 -31.66 -2.56 -14.92
N TRP A 33 -31.04 -3.48 -15.66
CA TRP A 33 -30.47 -4.69 -15.08
C TRP A 33 -29.36 -4.35 -14.08
N THR A 34 -28.47 -3.41 -14.41
CA THR A 34 -27.37 -3.02 -13.52
C THR A 34 -27.89 -2.50 -12.18
N PHE A 35 -28.88 -1.60 -12.20
CA PHE A 35 -29.47 -1.06 -10.98
C PHE A 35 -30.12 -2.15 -10.11
N VAL A 36 -30.91 -3.03 -10.73
CA VAL A 36 -31.58 -4.13 -10.01
C VAL A 36 -30.56 -5.15 -9.49
N SER A 37 -29.50 -5.43 -10.25
CA SER A 37 -28.43 -6.36 -9.86
C SER A 37 -27.66 -5.86 -8.63
N MET A 38 -27.23 -4.59 -8.64
CA MET A 38 -26.55 -3.97 -7.49
C MET A 38 -27.46 -3.91 -6.26
N LYS A 39 -28.76 -3.66 -6.43
CA LYS A 39 -29.73 -3.66 -5.32
C LYS A 39 -29.92 -5.05 -4.71
N ARG A 40 -29.89 -6.12 -5.51
CA ARG A 40 -30.01 -7.51 -5.04
C ARG A 40 -28.75 -8.02 -4.33
N HIS A 41 -27.59 -7.43 -4.63
CA HIS A 41 -26.30 -7.83 -4.07
C HIS A 41 -25.65 -6.64 -3.34
N PRO A 42 -26.14 -6.25 -2.14
CA PRO A 42 -25.63 -5.09 -1.40
C PRO A 42 -24.18 -5.24 -0.93
N ARG A 43 -23.61 -6.45 -1.01
CA ARG A 43 -22.19 -6.72 -0.74
C ARG A 43 -21.27 -6.30 -1.90
N LEU A 44 -21.81 -6.03 -3.09
CA LEU A 44 -21.03 -5.61 -4.25
C LEU A 44 -20.91 -4.08 -4.27
N SER A 45 -19.68 -3.58 -4.32
CA SER A 45 -19.39 -2.17 -4.52
C SER A 45 -18.78 -1.94 -5.91
N LEU A 46 -19.26 -0.91 -6.61
CA LEU A 46 -18.59 -0.38 -7.79
C LEU A 46 -17.45 0.51 -7.32
N GLN A 47 -16.23 0.14 -7.66
CA GLN A 47 -15.05 0.97 -7.40
C GLN A 47 -14.50 1.52 -8.72
N ASN A 48 -13.92 2.72 -8.66
CA ASN A 48 -13.15 3.22 -9.78
C ASN A 48 -11.83 2.47 -9.80
N PRO A 49 -11.42 1.88 -10.94
CA PRO A 49 -10.10 1.29 -11.03
C PRO A 49 -9.07 2.40 -10.84
N GLU A 50 -8.07 2.16 -9.99
CA GLU A 50 -6.94 3.06 -9.90
C GLU A 50 -6.17 3.08 -11.22
N ALA A 51 -5.68 4.27 -11.60
CA ALA A 51 -4.92 4.42 -12.82
C ALA A 51 -3.60 3.61 -12.71
N CYS A 52 -3.56 2.46 -13.38
CA CYS A 52 -2.34 1.67 -13.53
C CYS A 52 -1.52 2.24 -14.69
N SER A 53 -0.28 2.65 -14.44
CA SER A 53 0.60 3.11 -15.53
C SER A 53 0.98 1.93 -16.44
N LEU A 54 1.28 2.21 -17.71
CA LEU A 54 1.73 1.19 -18.67
C LEU A 54 2.95 0.42 -18.13
N SER A 55 3.86 1.14 -17.48
CA SER A 55 5.05 0.56 -16.86
C SER A 55 4.70 -0.41 -15.73
N ARG A 56 3.67 -0.10 -14.91
CA ARG A 56 3.17 -1.04 -13.88
C ARG A 56 2.54 -2.28 -14.48
N ALA A 57 1.72 -2.12 -15.52
CA ALA A 57 1.09 -3.25 -16.21
C ALA A 57 2.13 -4.21 -16.83
N ILE A 58 3.25 -3.68 -17.36
CA ILE A 58 4.36 -4.48 -17.90
C ILE A 58 5.17 -5.14 -16.76
N ALA A 59 5.44 -4.40 -15.69
CA ALA A 59 6.19 -4.92 -14.55
C ALA A 59 5.43 -6.01 -13.78
N PHE A 60 4.09 -5.97 -13.78
CA PHE A 60 3.20 -6.95 -13.16
C PHE A 60 3.07 -8.24 -14.01
N ASN A 61 4.18 -8.93 -14.23
CA ASN A 61 4.23 -10.20 -14.94
C ASN A 61 4.46 -11.38 -13.98
N LYS A 62 4.08 -12.59 -14.42
CA LYS A 62 4.17 -13.82 -13.62
C LYS A 62 5.57 -14.07 -13.05
N HIS A 63 6.61 -13.78 -13.83
CA HIS A 63 7.98 -13.99 -13.39
C HIS A 63 8.33 -13.06 -12.21
N ASN A 64 8.12 -11.75 -12.38
CA ASN A 64 8.40 -10.75 -11.35
C ASN A 64 7.59 -10.99 -10.07
N VAL A 65 6.31 -11.34 -10.21
CA VAL A 65 5.45 -11.66 -9.06
C VAL A 65 5.95 -12.91 -8.34
N ASN A 66 6.31 -13.97 -9.07
CA ASN A 66 6.85 -15.17 -8.45
C ASN A 66 8.17 -14.89 -7.73
N THR A 67 9.11 -14.19 -8.37
CA THR A 67 10.38 -13.82 -7.74
C THR A 67 10.17 -12.99 -6.47
N PHE A 68 9.21 -12.06 -6.49
CA PHE A 68 8.84 -11.28 -5.31
C PHE A 68 8.34 -12.16 -4.17
N ILE A 69 7.37 -13.04 -4.45
CA ILE A 69 6.78 -13.95 -3.46
C ILE A 69 7.82 -14.92 -2.92
N ASP A 70 8.68 -15.48 -3.78
CA ASP A 70 9.74 -16.40 -3.37
C ASP A 70 10.76 -15.71 -2.46
N THR A 71 11.11 -14.45 -2.75
CA THR A 71 12.01 -13.66 -1.93
C THR A 71 11.37 -13.32 -0.58
N LEU A 72 10.09 -12.93 -0.58
CA LEU A 72 9.34 -12.66 0.66
C LEU A 72 9.24 -13.91 1.54
N ASN A 73 8.86 -15.05 0.95
CA ASN A 73 8.81 -16.33 1.65
C ASN A 73 10.17 -16.69 2.24
N THR A 74 11.26 -16.46 1.49
CA THR A 74 12.62 -16.68 2.00
C THR A 74 12.94 -15.77 3.19
N ALA A 75 12.55 -14.49 3.15
CA ALA A 75 12.73 -13.57 4.26
C ALA A 75 11.92 -13.97 5.50
N MET A 76 10.66 -14.40 5.31
CA MET A 76 9.80 -14.89 6.39
C MET A 76 10.35 -16.19 7.01
N MET A 77 10.81 -17.14 6.20
CA MET A 77 11.36 -18.41 6.69
C MET A 77 12.68 -18.24 7.45
N ARG A 78 13.46 -17.19 7.17
CA ARG A 78 14.72 -16.93 7.89
C ARG A 78 14.49 -16.54 9.35
N ASN A 79 13.30 -16.06 9.71
CA ASN A 79 13.00 -15.68 11.07
C ASN A 79 11.61 -16.12 11.52
N PRO A 80 11.51 -17.12 12.42
CA PRO A 80 10.23 -17.59 12.95
C PRO A 80 9.36 -16.50 13.59
N SER A 81 9.95 -15.41 14.10
CA SER A 81 9.20 -14.30 14.70
C SER A 81 8.30 -13.54 13.70
N PHE A 82 8.45 -13.77 12.40
CA PHE A 82 7.63 -13.14 11.38
C PHE A 82 6.38 -13.96 11.01
N GLU A 83 6.26 -15.20 11.49
CA GLU A 83 5.23 -16.15 11.08
C GLU A 83 3.81 -15.67 11.41
N ASP A 84 3.62 -15.04 12.58
CA ASP A 84 2.32 -14.54 13.03
C ASP A 84 1.96 -13.15 12.47
N GLY A 85 2.87 -12.54 11.71
CA GLY A 85 2.71 -11.20 11.13
C GLY A 85 2.79 -10.05 12.14
N SER A 86 2.95 -10.30 13.45
CA SER A 86 2.98 -9.26 14.49
C SER A 86 4.20 -8.34 14.39
N ARG A 87 5.26 -8.83 13.72
CA ARG A 87 6.54 -8.14 13.49
C ARG A 87 6.74 -7.70 12.05
N VAL A 88 5.69 -7.75 11.22
CA VAL A 88 5.73 -7.37 9.81
C VAL A 88 5.00 -6.03 9.63
N PHE A 89 5.74 -5.01 9.20
CA PHE A 89 5.24 -3.65 9.05
C PHE A 89 5.34 -3.20 7.60
N ASN A 90 4.28 -2.56 7.11
CA ASN A 90 4.32 -1.83 5.86
C ASN A 90 4.57 -0.35 6.14
N LEU A 91 5.51 0.24 5.41
CA LEU A 91 5.74 1.67 5.36
C LEU A 91 5.25 2.20 4.02
N ASP A 92 4.34 3.16 4.07
CA ASP A 92 3.80 3.83 2.90
C ASP A 92 3.68 5.34 3.15
N GLU A 93 3.96 6.15 2.13
CA GLU A 93 3.84 7.60 2.20
C GLU A 93 2.40 7.99 1.83
N THR A 94 1.62 8.35 2.84
CA THR A 94 0.26 8.85 2.63
C THR A 94 0.22 10.37 2.77
N GLY A 95 -0.24 11.06 1.71
CA GLY A 95 -0.64 12.46 1.81
C GLY A 95 -1.80 12.61 2.80
N LEU A 96 -1.55 13.25 3.94
CA LEU A 96 -2.53 13.42 5.01
C LEU A 96 -3.63 14.41 4.58
N THR A 97 -4.86 13.91 4.45
CA THR A 97 -6.06 14.76 4.52
C THR A 97 -6.46 14.88 6.00
N THR A 98 -7.00 16.03 6.43
CA THR A 98 -7.31 16.35 7.83
C THR A 98 -8.42 15.48 8.46
N VAL A 99 -8.94 14.49 7.74
CA VAL A 99 -9.96 13.54 8.18
C VAL A 99 -9.42 12.13 7.99
N GLN A 100 -8.83 11.56 9.05
CA GLN A 100 -8.43 10.17 9.03
C GLN A 100 -9.60 9.27 9.45
N SER A 101 -10.01 8.36 8.57
CA SER A 101 -10.88 7.24 8.92
C SER A 101 -10.04 6.17 9.61
N PRO A 102 -10.40 5.70 10.82
CA PRO A 102 -9.65 4.63 11.47
C PRO A 102 -9.82 3.34 10.66
N LYS A 103 -8.78 2.92 9.93
CA LYS A 103 -8.69 1.57 9.38
C LYS A 103 -8.49 0.60 10.55
N ARG A 104 -9.08 -0.60 10.47
CA ARG A 104 -8.85 -1.66 11.48
C ARG A 104 -7.41 -2.16 11.35
N GLY A 105 -6.54 -1.74 12.25
CA GLY A 105 -5.15 -2.16 12.31
C GLY A 105 -4.40 -1.45 13.43
N HIS A 106 -3.35 -2.09 13.95
CA HIS A 106 -2.40 -1.42 14.83
C HIS A 106 -1.45 -0.59 13.95
N ALA A 107 -1.51 0.73 14.09
CA ALA A 107 -0.60 1.65 13.42
C ALA A 107 0.41 2.18 14.44
N LEU A 108 1.69 2.18 14.05
CA LEU A 108 2.70 2.93 14.78
C LEU A 108 2.39 4.43 14.70
N PRO A 109 2.81 5.24 15.68
CA PRO A 109 2.73 6.69 15.55
C PRO A 109 3.36 7.15 14.22
N PRO A 110 2.73 8.10 13.51
CA PRO A 110 3.21 8.50 12.20
C PRO A 110 4.45 9.41 12.29
N ALA A 111 5.22 9.44 11.21
CA ALA A 111 6.15 10.54 10.92
C ALA A 111 5.47 11.53 9.97
N MET A 112 5.37 12.81 10.36
CA MET A 112 4.73 13.85 9.57
C MET A 112 5.77 14.80 8.97
N VAL A 113 5.93 14.81 7.65
CA VAL A 113 6.81 15.74 6.93
C VAL A 113 6.01 16.97 6.48
N PHE A 114 6.43 18.16 6.91
CA PHE A 114 5.76 19.41 6.59
C PHE A 114 6.53 20.25 5.55
N PRO A 115 5.84 20.90 4.59
CA PRO A 115 6.44 21.79 3.57
C PRO A 115 6.92 23.12 4.16
N ARG A 116 7.98 23.07 4.97
CA ARG A 116 8.54 24.19 5.76
C ARG A 116 10.04 23.98 6.01
N VAL A 117 10.75 25.07 6.28
CA VAL A 117 12.15 25.02 6.75
C VAL A 117 12.21 24.67 8.25
N HIS A 118 11.26 25.18 9.03
CA HIS A 118 11.23 25.01 10.49
C HIS A 118 9.90 24.40 10.92
N LEU A 119 9.98 23.37 11.77
CA LEU A 119 8.83 22.82 12.48
C LEU A 119 8.41 23.78 13.60
N LYS A 120 7.09 23.96 13.79
CA LYS A 120 6.54 24.67 14.95
C LYS A 120 5.75 23.69 15.82
N GLU A 121 5.85 23.83 17.13
CA GLU A 121 5.23 22.91 18.09
C GLU A 121 3.71 22.73 17.85
N HIS A 122 3.03 23.82 17.53
CA HIS A 122 1.58 23.78 17.29
C HIS A 122 1.16 22.92 16.07
N MET A 123 2.10 22.54 15.20
CA MET A 123 1.83 21.72 14.01
C MET A 123 1.54 20.26 14.35
N LEU A 124 1.97 19.81 15.53
CA LEU A 124 1.67 18.48 16.05
C LEU A 124 0.50 18.48 17.04
N LEU A 125 -0.19 19.62 17.21
CA LEU A 125 -1.38 19.66 18.04
C LEU A 125 -2.41 18.68 17.50
N ARG A 126 -2.88 17.79 18.37
CA ARG A 126 -3.85 16.72 18.06
C ARG A 126 -3.30 15.56 17.23
N ALA A 127 -1.99 15.53 16.96
CA ALA A 127 -1.37 14.33 16.41
C ALA A 127 -1.40 13.18 17.43
N PRO A 128 -1.44 11.92 16.99
CA PRO A 128 -1.29 10.77 17.87
C PRO A 128 -0.04 10.88 18.76
N ARG A 129 -0.14 10.42 20.00
CA ARG A 129 1.02 10.41 20.91
C ARG A 129 2.14 9.55 20.31
N GLY A 130 3.36 10.07 20.31
CA GLY A 130 4.54 9.44 19.70
C GLY A 130 4.84 9.91 18.28
N THR A 131 3.92 10.67 17.64
CA THR A 131 4.15 11.25 16.30
C THR A 131 5.41 12.11 16.31
N ILE A 132 6.28 11.91 15.31
CA ILE A 132 7.41 12.82 15.06
C ILE A 132 7.04 13.82 13.96
N GLY A 133 7.42 15.09 14.16
CA GLY A 133 7.30 16.13 13.14
C GLY A 133 8.65 16.36 12.47
N LEU A 134 8.64 16.38 11.14
CA LEU A 134 9.80 16.63 10.28
C LEU A 134 9.47 17.81 9.36
N ALA A 135 10.47 18.57 8.95
CA ALA A 135 10.30 19.74 8.09
C ALA A 135 11.23 19.66 6.88
N ASN A 136 10.66 19.80 5.68
CA ASN A 136 11.40 19.92 4.43
C ASN A 136 10.76 21.02 3.58
N PRO A 137 11.50 21.99 3.00
CA PRO A 137 10.91 22.99 2.11
C PRO A 137 10.06 22.42 0.98
N SER A 138 10.43 21.24 0.44
CA SER A 138 9.66 20.58 -0.63
C SER A 138 8.36 19.93 -0.11
N GLY A 139 8.26 19.66 1.19
CA GLY A 139 7.20 18.85 1.78
C GLY A 139 7.32 17.34 1.54
N TRP A 140 8.32 16.93 0.77
CA TRP A 140 8.57 15.53 0.42
C TRP A 140 9.63 14.90 1.32
N MET A 141 9.69 13.57 1.34
CA MET A 141 10.77 12.83 2.00
C MET A 141 12.15 13.14 1.37
N ASN A 142 13.21 13.05 2.18
CA ASN A 142 14.59 13.02 1.70
C ASN A 142 15.41 12.00 2.52
N SER A 143 16.60 11.63 2.04
CA SER A 143 17.41 10.59 2.68
C SER A 143 17.81 10.91 4.13
N SER A 144 18.07 12.18 4.46
CA SER A 144 18.43 12.58 5.83
C SER A 144 17.26 12.50 6.80
N LEU A 145 16.05 12.89 6.36
CA LEU A 145 14.84 12.79 7.16
C LEU A 145 14.41 11.34 7.36
N PHE A 146 14.65 10.50 6.35
CA PHE A 146 14.33 9.08 6.42
C PHE A 146 15.13 8.34 7.49
N VAL A 147 16.36 8.78 7.80
CA VAL A 147 17.11 8.24 8.95
C VAL A 147 16.33 8.48 10.25
N SER A 148 15.80 9.69 10.47
CA SER A 148 14.97 9.98 11.65
C SER A 148 13.66 9.18 11.67
N VAL A 149 13.10 8.85 10.50
CA VAL A 149 11.95 7.94 10.40
C VAL A 149 12.32 6.52 10.82
N MET A 150 13.50 6.02 10.42
CA MET A 150 14.00 4.70 10.81
C MET A 150 14.30 4.63 12.31
N GLU A 151 14.93 5.64 12.90
CA GLU A 151 15.14 5.72 14.35
C GLU A 151 13.83 5.70 15.12
N HIS A 152 12.82 6.43 14.63
CA HIS A 152 11.48 6.38 15.18
C HIS A 152 10.87 4.98 15.07
N PHE A 153 10.94 4.35 13.90
CA PHE A 153 10.44 2.99 13.69
C PHE A 153 11.07 1.99 14.66
N ILE A 154 12.39 2.01 14.81
CA ILE A 154 13.14 1.13 15.73
C ILE A 154 12.67 1.35 17.17
N ARG A 155 12.50 2.61 17.59
CA ARG A 155 12.03 2.97 18.94
C ARG A 155 10.61 2.46 19.20
N GLU A 156 9.68 2.66 18.28
CA GLU A 156 8.28 2.27 18.49
C GLU A 156 8.06 0.76 18.38
N THR A 157 8.90 0.06 17.60
CA THR A 157 8.83 -1.40 17.46
C THR A 157 9.69 -2.17 18.46
N CYS A 158 10.57 -1.47 19.19
CA CYS A 158 11.61 -2.06 20.02
C CYS A 158 12.40 -3.14 19.27
N SER A 159 12.76 -2.85 18.02
CA SER A 159 13.52 -3.80 17.18
C SER A 159 14.91 -4.01 17.75
N THR A 160 15.34 -5.26 17.84
CA THR A 160 16.72 -5.64 18.17
C THR A 160 17.12 -6.87 17.35
N LYS A 161 18.39 -7.31 17.44
CA LYS A 161 18.84 -8.55 16.79
C LYS A 161 18.15 -9.81 17.35
N GLU A 162 17.75 -9.77 18.61
CA GLU A 162 17.05 -10.84 19.32
C GLU A 162 15.53 -10.78 19.10
N ASN A 163 15.00 -9.59 18.81
CA ASN A 163 13.58 -9.36 18.49
C ASN A 163 13.41 -8.54 17.21
N PRO A 164 13.75 -9.13 16.05
CA PRO A 164 13.82 -8.39 14.79
C PRO A 164 12.44 -7.99 14.27
N THR A 165 12.45 -7.10 13.29
CA THR A 165 11.28 -6.65 12.54
C THR A 165 11.47 -6.83 11.05
N LEU A 166 10.38 -7.02 10.32
CA LEU A 166 10.34 -6.96 8.87
C LEU A 166 9.67 -5.66 8.44
N LEU A 167 10.39 -4.79 7.74
CA LEU A 167 9.87 -3.54 7.19
C LEU A 167 9.75 -3.67 5.67
N ASN A 168 8.51 -3.71 5.19
CA ASN A 168 8.19 -3.66 3.77
C ASN A 168 7.97 -2.21 3.33
N MET A 169 8.73 -1.74 2.36
CA MET A 169 8.67 -0.36 1.86
C MET A 169 8.90 -0.27 0.36
N ASP A 170 8.60 0.87 -0.24
CA ASP A 170 8.92 1.10 -1.64
C ASP A 170 10.43 1.27 -1.88
N ASN A 171 10.85 1.13 -3.13
CA ASN A 171 12.23 1.26 -3.57
C ASN A 171 12.52 2.70 -4.08
N HIS A 172 12.08 3.72 -3.35
CA HIS A 172 12.36 5.12 -3.68
C HIS A 172 13.77 5.55 -3.24
N GLU A 173 14.42 6.44 -4.00
CA GLU A 173 15.80 6.86 -3.74
C GLU A 173 16.00 7.51 -2.36
N SER A 174 14.97 8.15 -1.81
CA SER A 174 15.01 8.74 -0.47
C SER A 174 15.09 7.70 0.64
N HIS A 175 14.69 6.45 0.39
CA HIS A 175 14.65 5.38 1.40
C HIS A 175 15.94 4.53 1.40
N ILE A 176 16.77 4.68 0.35
CA ILE A 176 17.93 3.83 0.12
C ILE A 176 19.18 4.68 0.36
N SER A 177 19.63 4.71 1.61
CA SER A 177 20.90 5.30 2.00
C SER A 177 21.76 4.30 2.78
N LEU A 178 23.08 4.49 2.76
CA LEU A 178 24.00 3.62 3.49
C LEU A 178 23.74 3.69 5.00
N ASP A 179 23.40 4.87 5.51
CA ASP A 179 23.08 5.10 6.92
C ASP A 179 21.86 4.29 7.36
N VAL A 180 20.80 4.26 6.54
CA VAL A 180 19.60 3.47 6.78
C VAL A 180 19.91 1.97 6.78
N ILE A 181 20.72 1.51 5.84
CA ILE A 181 21.11 0.09 5.74
C ILE A 181 21.92 -0.34 6.96
N ASN A 182 22.85 0.51 7.42
CA ASN A 182 23.66 0.23 8.60
C ASN A 182 22.81 0.22 9.86
N LEU A 183 21.96 1.23 10.05
CA LEU A 183 21.03 1.32 11.18
C LEU A 183 20.11 0.10 11.24
N ALA A 184 19.51 -0.29 10.10
CA ALA A 184 18.66 -1.46 10.02
C ALA A 184 19.40 -2.75 10.41
N ARG A 185 20.65 -2.91 9.96
CA ARG A 185 21.47 -4.09 10.31
C ARG A 185 21.85 -4.12 11.79
N GLU A 186 22.11 -2.96 12.39
CA GLU A 186 22.51 -2.83 13.79
C GLU A 186 21.35 -3.14 14.74
N ASP A 187 20.13 -2.71 14.41
CA ASP A 187 18.93 -2.87 15.24
C ASP A 187 18.01 -4.04 14.83
N GLY A 188 18.49 -4.95 13.96
CA GLY A 188 17.75 -6.15 13.58
C GLY A 188 16.50 -5.89 12.74
N VAL A 189 16.49 -4.80 11.97
CA VAL A 189 15.43 -4.51 11.00
C VAL A 189 15.78 -5.17 9.66
N THR A 190 14.95 -6.11 9.22
CA THR A 190 15.01 -6.66 7.87
C THR A 190 14.22 -5.75 6.94
N ILE A 191 14.90 -5.06 6.05
CA ILE A 191 14.26 -4.25 5.01
C ILE A 191 13.94 -5.13 3.82
N PHE A 192 12.69 -5.07 3.38
CA PHE A 192 12.23 -5.69 2.14
C PHE A 192 11.64 -4.60 1.24
N THR A 193 12.28 -4.36 0.09
CA THR A 193 11.80 -3.36 -0.86
C THR A 193 10.92 -3.97 -1.93
N MET A 194 9.82 -3.28 -2.23
CA MET A 194 8.95 -3.69 -3.33
C MET A 194 9.70 -3.50 -4.67
N PRO A 195 9.58 -4.45 -5.61
CA PRO A 195 10.23 -4.34 -6.90
C PRO A 195 9.70 -3.11 -7.66
N PHE A 196 10.62 -2.51 -8.42
CA PHE A 196 10.37 -1.27 -9.13
C PHE A 196 9.11 -1.39 -10.00
N MET A 197 8.23 -0.38 -9.91
CA MET A 197 7.00 -0.29 -10.69
C MET A 197 6.00 -1.45 -10.53
N THR A 198 6.10 -2.31 -9.51
CA THR A 198 5.20 -3.48 -9.42
C THR A 198 4.00 -3.26 -8.49
N PHE A 199 4.17 -2.51 -7.39
CA PHE A 199 3.16 -2.44 -6.31
C PHE A 199 2.85 -1.03 -5.74
N GLN A 200 3.41 0.04 -6.31
CA GLN A 200 3.09 1.41 -5.86
C GLN A 200 1.59 1.67 -6.00
N GLY A 201 0.90 1.83 -4.86
CA GLY A 201 -0.52 2.19 -4.79
C GLY A 201 -1.47 1.05 -4.40
N ALA A 202 -1.02 -0.19 -4.21
CA ALA A 202 -1.90 -1.23 -3.67
C ALA A 202 -2.10 -1.01 -2.15
N SER A 203 -2.95 -0.03 -1.80
CA SER A 203 -3.60 -0.02 -0.48
C SER A 203 -4.38 -1.31 -0.32
N ILE A 204 -3.84 -2.25 0.45
CA ILE A 204 -4.66 -3.31 1.06
C ILE A 204 -5.64 -2.72 2.09
#